data_AF-A0AAW0MAK0-F1
#
_entry.id   AF-A0AAW0MAK0-F1
#
_cell.length_a   1.000
_cell.length_b   1.000
_cell.length_c   1.000
_cell.angle_alpha   90.00
_cell.angle_beta   90.00
_cell.angle_gamma   90.00
#
_symmetry.space_group_name_H-M   'P 1'
#
loop_
_entity.id
_entity.type
_entity.pdbx_description
1 polymer ?
#
loop_
_entity_poly.entity_id
_entity_poly.type
_entity_poly.pdbx_seq_one_letter_code
_entity_poly.pdbx_strand_id
1 'polypeptide(L)'
;MNFKNKELVVEFLGFLFLVAQCLCMVEGEIHFYDFVLREKNFTKMCSTESMLVANGSLPGPVIQVHKGDTVYVNVHNEGCYGVTVHWHGVMQPRNSWFDGPEYITQCPIEPGSNFTYEIIFSNEEGTLWWHAHSDWTRASVHGAIIILPARGSTYPFPKPDEEEIIVLGNVNIFIYMVNRNMSIKSTNRCM
;
A
#
# COMPACT_ATOMS: atom_id res chain seq x y z
N MET A 1 34.35 -45.35 -19.88
CA MET A 1 33.53 -44.14 -20.11
C MET A 1 34.48 -43.00 -20.48
N ASN A 2 34.34 -42.44 -21.69
CA ASN A 2 35.33 -41.56 -22.33
C ASN A 2 35.37 -40.17 -21.66
N PHE A 3 36.56 -39.56 -21.51
CA PHE A 3 36.74 -38.28 -20.80
C PHE A 3 35.91 -37.14 -21.41
N LYS A 4 35.77 -37.11 -22.74
CA LYS A 4 34.92 -36.17 -23.49
C LYS A 4 33.44 -36.24 -23.11
N ASN A 5 32.93 -37.41 -22.73
CA ASN A 5 31.54 -37.55 -22.32
C ASN A 5 31.29 -36.99 -20.92
N LYS A 6 32.34 -36.88 -20.08
CA LYS A 6 32.21 -36.31 -18.74
C LYS A 6 32.14 -34.78 -18.79
N GLU A 7 32.96 -34.14 -19.62
CA GLU A 7 32.90 -32.68 -19.83
C GLU A 7 31.57 -32.24 -20.43
N LEU A 8 31.09 -32.96 -21.45
CA LEU A 8 29.78 -32.67 -22.07
C LEU A 8 28.62 -32.77 -21.08
N VAL A 9 28.68 -33.74 -20.15
CA VAL A 9 27.66 -33.90 -19.11
C VAL A 9 27.74 -32.78 -18.08
N VAL A 10 28.94 -32.32 -17.72
CA VAL A 10 29.13 -31.20 -16.77
C VAL A 10 28.64 -29.89 -17.37
N GLU A 11 28.92 -29.62 -18.65
CA GLU A 11 28.40 -28.44 -19.35
C GLU A 11 26.87 -28.46 -19.45
N PHE A 12 26.29 -29.62 -19.76
CA PHE A 12 24.84 -29.77 -19.85
C PHE A 12 24.14 -29.60 -18.49
N LEU A 13 24.72 -30.14 -17.42
CA LEU A 13 24.23 -29.95 -16.05
C LEU A 13 24.36 -28.49 -15.59
N GLY A 14 25.46 -27.83 -15.95
CA GLY A 14 25.66 -26.40 -15.66
C GLY A 14 24.64 -25.52 -16.38
N PHE A 15 24.34 -25.81 -17.65
CA PHE A 15 23.30 -25.13 -18.41
C PHE A 15 21.91 -25.36 -17.82
N LEU A 16 21.57 -26.59 -17.46
CA LEU A 16 20.31 -26.92 -16.76
C LEU A 16 20.16 -26.18 -15.42
N PHE A 17 21.24 -26.04 -14.66
CA PHE A 17 21.24 -25.30 -13.40
C PHE A 17 21.01 -23.79 -13.62
N LEU A 18 21.64 -23.19 -14.63
CA LEU A 18 21.42 -21.79 -15.02
C LEU A 18 19.98 -21.54 -15.52
N VAL A 19 19.43 -22.46 -16.31
CA VAL A 19 18.04 -22.39 -16.78
C VAL A 19 17.06 -22.53 -15.61
N ALA A 20 17.33 -23.44 -14.66
CA ALA A 20 16.52 -23.60 -13.46
C ALA A 20 16.54 -22.33 -12.58
N GLN A 21 17.69 -21.65 -12.47
CA GLN A 21 17.78 -20.37 -11.75
C GLN A 21 16.95 -19.26 -12.41
N CYS A 22 16.88 -19.20 -13.74
CA CYS A 22 16.02 -18.24 -14.44
C CYS A 22 14.52 -18.53 -14.25
N LEU A 23 14.14 -19.81 -14.11
CA LEU A 23 12.74 -20.23 -13.91
C LEU A 23 12.24 -20.04 -12.47
N CYS A 24 13.13 -19.73 -11.51
CA CYS A 24 12.78 -19.54 -10.10
C CYS A 24 12.53 -18.07 -9.71
N MET A 25 12.46 -17.14 -10.66
CA MET A 25 12.07 -15.77 -10.32
C MET A 25 10.56 -15.75 -10.00
N VAL A 26 10.23 -15.63 -8.72
CA VAL A 26 8.89 -15.19 -8.30
C VAL A 26 8.80 -13.72 -8.68
N GLU A 27 8.13 -13.44 -9.80
CA GLU A 27 7.92 -12.08 -10.27
C GLU A 27 6.73 -11.48 -9.52
N GLY A 28 7.02 -10.51 -8.64
CA GLY A 28 5.99 -9.65 -8.06
C GLY A 28 5.33 -8.84 -9.16
N GLU A 29 4.02 -8.63 -9.08
CA GLU A 29 3.30 -7.81 -10.05
C GLU A 29 3.51 -6.32 -9.73
N ILE A 30 3.50 -5.50 -10.78
CA ILE A 30 3.62 -4.05 -10.66
C ILE A 30 2.22 -3.44 -10.80
N HIS A 31 1.82 -2.64 -9.81
CA HIS A 31 0.54 -1.94 -9.80
C HIS A 31 0.75 -0.43 -9.88
N PHE A 32 -0.22 0.27 -10.49
CA PHE A 32 -0.21 1.72 -10.61
C PHE A 32 -1.49 2.31 -10.02
N TYR A 33 -1.34 3.34 -9.21
CA TYR A 33 -2.45 4.11 -8.63
C TYR A 33 -2.21 5.60 -8.82
N ASP A 34 -3.28 6.34 -9.10
CA ASP A 34 -3.28 7.80 -9.07
C ASP A 34 -4.10 8.29 -7.88
N PHE A 35 -3.43 9.04 -7.01
CA PHE A 35 -4.05 9.68 -5.85
C PHE A 35 -4.13 11.18 -6.12
N VAL A 36 -5.34 11.68 -6.34
CA VAL A 36 -5.62 13.10 -6.56
C VAL A 36 -6.12 13.69 -5.26
N LEU A 37 -5.27 14.49 -4.61
CA LEU A 37 -5.57 15.15 -3.35
C LEU A 37 -6.26 16.48 -3.64
N ARG A 38 -7.52 16.62 -3.23
CA ARG A 38 -8.31 17.84 -3.42
C ARG A 38 -9.25 18.10 -2.27
N GLU A 39 -9.56 19.38 -2.05
CA GLU A 39 -10.53 19.81 -1.06
C GLU A 39 -11.94 19.35 -1.46
N LYS A 40 -12.67 18.76 -0.50
CA LYS A 40 -14.06 18.36 -0.67
C LYS A 40 -14.83 18.54 0.62
N ASN A 41 -16.08 19.01 0.49
CA ASN A 41 -16.97 19.18 1.63
C ASN A 41 -17.51 17.84 2.11
N PHE A 42 -17.39 17.57 3.40
CA PHE A 42 -18.00 16.44 4.07
C PHE A 42 -18.86 16.91 5.24
N THR A 43 -20.06 16.34 5.36
CA THR A 43 -20.93 16.56 6.52
C THR A 43 -20.71 15.43 7.53
N LYS A 44 -20.17 15.77 8.70
CA LYS A 44 -19.96 14.83 9.81
C LYS A 44 -20.50 15.44 11.10
N MET A 45 -21.24 14.65 11.88
CA MET A 45 -21.89 15.13 13.11
C MET A 45 -22.68 16.43 12.90
N CYS A 46 -23.33 16.56 11.74
CA CYS A 46 -24.12 17.72 11.36
C CYS A 46 -23.35 19.06 11.19
N SER A 47 -22.00 19.06 11.20
CA SER A 47 -21.20 20.15 10.65
C SER A 47 -20.69 19.79 9.26
N THR A 48 -20.61 20.77 8.36
CA THR A 48 -20.01 20.61 7.03
C THR A 48 -18.70 21.35 7.01
N GLU A 49 -17.61 20.63 6.81
CA GLU A 49 -16.26 21.18 6.72
C GLU A 49 -15.63 20.77 5.39
N SER A 50 -14.77 21.64 4.84
CA SER A 50 -13.88 21.26 3.73
C SER A 50 -12.72 20.46 4.27
N MET A 51 -12.42 19.33 3.64
CA MET A 51 -11.29 18.50 3.99
C MET A 51 -10.53 18.08 2.72
N LEU A 52 -9.21 18.13 2.78
CA LEU A 52 -8.36 17.54 1.75
C LEU A 52 -8.51 16.02 1.78
N VAL A 53 -8.88 15.42 0.66
CA VAL A 53 -9.10 13.97 0.54
C VAL A 53 -8.48 13.41 -0.73
N ALA A 54 -8.14 12.12 -0.71
CA ALA A 54 -7.68 11.41 -1.89
C ALA A 54 -8.87 10.87 -2.70
N ASN A 55 -8.88 11.13 -4.00
CA ASN A 55 -9.88 10.66 -4.97
C ASN A 55 -11.33 10.95 -4.54
N GLY A 56 -11.54 12.01 -3.75
CA GLY A 56 -12.87 12.48 -3.34
C GLY A 56 -13.58 11.59 -2.31
N SER A 57 -12.89 10.66 -1.64
CA SER A 57 -13.48 9.82 -0.60
C SER A 57 -12.76 9.96 0.75
N LEU A 58 -13.50 9.73 1.83
CA LEU A 58 -12.98 9.64 3.18
C LEU A 58 -13.59 8.40 3.87
N PRO A 59 -12.82 7.33 4.14
CA PRO A 59 -11.40 7.13 3.80
C PRO A 59 -11.11 7.16 2.29
N GLY A 60 -9.84 7.36 1.95
CA GLY A 60 -9.32 7.30 0.58
C GLY A 60 -9.31 5.88 -0.01
N PRO A 61 -8.85 5.74 -1.27
CA PRO A 61 -8.81 4.47 -1.98
C PRO A 61 -7.97 3.40 -1.26
N VAL A 62 -8.41 2.15 -1.38
CA VAL A 62 -7.71 0.97 -0.85
C VAL A 62 -6.64 0.54 -1.85
N ILE A 63 -5.41 0.33 -1.36
CA ILE A 63 -4.38 -0.37 -2.12
C ILE A 63 -4.52 -1.85 -1.82
N GLN A 64 -4.73 -2.68 -2.84
CA GLN A 64 -4.81 -4.13 -2.69
C GLN A 64 -3.75 -4.81 -3.55
N VAL A 65 -2.89 -5.60 -2.93
CA VAL A 65 -1.73 -6.25 -3.56
C VAL A 65 -1.46 -7.62 -2.96
N HIS A 66 -0.58 -8.41 -3.57
CA HIS A 66 -0.02 -9.62 -2.95
C HIS A 66 1.37 -9.33 -2.37
N LYS A 67 1.77 -10.13 -1.37
CA LYS A 67 3.15 -10.14 -0.88
C LYS A 67 4.14 -10.34 -2.03
N GLY A 68 5.12 -9.46 -2.12
CA GLY A 68 6.15 -9.40 -3.16
C GLY A 68 5.85 -8.41 -4.28
N ASP A 69 4.63 -7.86 -4.37
CA ASP A 69 4.27 -6.88 -5.40
C ASP A 69 4.94 -5.52 -5.16
N THR A 70 5.08 -4.75 -6.23
CA THR A 70 5.55 -3.35 -6.19
C THR A 70 4.42 -2.43 -6.64
N VAL A 71 4.25 -1.30 -5.96
CA VAL A 71 3.21 -0.33 -6.28
C VAL A 71 3.84 1.02 -6.57
N TYR A 72 3.46 1.61 -7.69
CA TYR A 72 3.71 3.00 -7.99
C TYR A 72 2.45 3.82 -7.69
N VAL A 73 2.55 4.77 -6.76
CA VAL A 73 1.46 5.70 -6.45
C VAL A 73 1.86 7.10 -6.86
N ASN A 74 1.21 7.62 -7.91
CA ASN A 74 1.39 8.99 -8.32
C ASN A 74 0.43 9.90 -7.55
N VAL A 75 0.97 10.69 -6.63
CA VAL A 75 0.20 11.59 -5.78
C VAL A 75 0.21 12.97 -6.43
N HIS A 76 -0.95 13.43 -6.88
CA HIS A 76 -1.17 14.78 -7.40
C HIS A 76 -1.74 15.65 -6.30
N ASN A 77 -1.01 16.71 -5.94
CA ASN A 77 -1.46 17.65 -4.92
C ASN A 77 -2.23 18.82 -5.58
N GLU A 78 -3.55 18.71 -5.66
CA GLU A 78 -4.44 19.82 -6.06
C GLU A 78 -4.92 20.63 -4.84
N GLY A 79 -4.32 20.42 -3.66
CA GLY A 79 -4.57 21.17 -2.43
C GLY A 79 -3.85 22.52 -2.38
N CYS A 80 -3.97 23.19 -1.23
CA CYS A 80 -3.41 24.54 -1.04
C CYS A 80 -2.07 24.57 -0.27
N TYR A 81 -1.62 23.43 0.25
CA TYR A 81 -0.41 23.31 1.07
C TYR A 81 0.38 22.06 0.68
N GLY A 82 1.69 22.06 0.99
CA GLY A 82 2.56 20.92 0.74
C GLY A 82 2.13 19.69 1.55
N VAL A 83 2.22 18.51 0.96
CA VAL A 83 1.82 17.25 1.62
C VAL A 83 2.73 16.10 1.21
N THR A 84 2.98 15.16 2.13
CA THR A 84 3.60 13.87 1.83
C THR A 84 2.68 12.72 2.24
N VAL A 85 2.88 11.53 1.68
CA VAL A 85 2.16 10.31 2.05
C VAL A 85 3.13 9.28 2.62
N HIS A 86 2.76 8.68 3.76
CA HIS A 86 3.50 7.62 4.43
C HIS A 86 2.75 6.28 4.37
N TRP A 87 3.51 5.21 4.15
CA TRP A 87 3.03 3.84 3.97
C TRP A 87 3.22 3.05 5.26
N HIS A 88 2.35 3.31 6.24
CA HIS A 88 2.51 2.85 7.61
C HIS A 88 2.61 1.32 7.73
N GLY A 89 3.76 0.86 8.21
CA GLY A 89 4.08 -0.55 8.42
C GLY A 89 4.76 -1.24 7.24
N VAL A 90 4.93 -0.55 6.11
CA VAL A 90 5.78 -1.03 5.01
C VAL A 90 7.24 -0.78 5.35
N MET A 91 8.09 -1.79 5.20
CA MET A 91 9.48 -1.77 5.65
C MET A 91 10.39 -0.85 4.83
N GLN A 92 10.06 -0.61 3.55
CA GLN A 92 10.86 0.20 2.62
C GLN A 92 12.37 -0.12 2.60
N PRO A 93 12.77 -1.40 2.44
CA PRO A 93 14.19 -1.78 2.51
C PRO A 93 14.99 -1.13 1.38
N ARG A 94 16.00 -0.33 1.74
CA ARG A 94 16.82 0.46 0.79
C ARG A 94 16.01 1.43 -0.09
N ASN A 95 14.82 1.82 0.37
CA ASN A 95 13.87 2.64 -0.37
C ASN A 95 13.31 3.79 0.48
N SER A 96 14.14 4.30 1.39
CA SER A 96 13.71 5.22 2.45
C SER A 96 13.22 6.58 1.95
N TRP A 97 13.63 7.02 0.76
CA TRP A 97 13.17 8.29 0.16
C TRP A 97 11.69 8.26 -0.28
N PHE A 98 11.05 7.09 -0.30
CA PHE A 98 9.61 6.94 -0.53
C PHE A 98 8.83 6.61 0.75
N ASP A 99 9.47 6.71 1.92
CA ASP A 99 8.79 6.40 3.19
C ASP A 99 7.72 7.43 3.54
N GLY A 100 7.92 8.71 3.27
CA GLY A 100 6.89 9.75 3.41
C GLY A 100 7.13 10.84 4.45
N PRO A 101 7.65 10.58 5.67
CA PRO A 101 7.77 11.62 6.70
C PRO A 101 8.51 12.87 6.21
N GLU A 102 7.79 13.99 6.20
CA GLU A 102 8.28 15.26 5.68
C GLU A 102 9.50 15.77 6.48
N TYR A 103 10.49 16.32 5.77
CA TYR A 103 11.77 16.80 6.31
C TYR A 103 12.64 15.75 7.01
N ILE A 104 12.23 14.49 7.00
CA ILE A 104 13.05 13.35 7.41
C ILE A 104 13.50 12.56 6.18
N THR A 105 12.56 12.17 5.32
CA THR A 105 12.83 11.32 4.16
C THR A 105 12.68 12.04 2.83
N GLN A 106 11.86 13.09 2.79
CA GLN A 106 11.61 13.88 1.59
C GLN A 106 11.08 15.28 1.92
N CYS A 107 11.10 16.17 0.94
CA CYS A 107 10.34 17.43 0.98
C CYS A 107 8.86 17.18 0.64
N PRO A 108 7.94 18.06 1.09
CA PRO A 108 6.54 18.02 0.70
C PRO A 108 6.32 18.14 -0.81
N ILE A 109 5.26 17.49 -1.30
CA ILE A 109 4.76 17.67 -2.67
C ILE A 109 4.03 19.00 -2.70
N GLU A 110 4.57 19.98 -3.43
CA GLU A 110 4.02 21.33 -3.48
C GLU A 110 2.64 21.38 -4.17
N PRO A 111 1.79 22.36 -3.82
CA PRO A 111 0.53 22.60 -4.53
C PRO A 111 0.69 22.69 -6.05
N GLY A 112 -0.18 22.01 -6.78
CA GLY A 112 -0.17 21.93 -8.25
C GLY A 112 0.90 21.02 -8.83
N SER A 113 1.69 20.32 -8.00
CA SER A 113 2.71 19.37 -8.43
C SER A 113 2.33 17.92 -8.10
N ASN A 114 3.14 16.97 -8.57
CA ASN A 114 2.97 15.56 -8.29
C ASN A 114 4.28 14.87 -7.95
N PHE A 115 4.17 13.72 -7.31
CA PHE A 115 5.30 12.86 -6.98
C PHE A 115 4.86 11.39 -7.00
N THR A 116 5.67 10.55 -7.65
CA THR A 116 5.41 9.12 -7.73
C THR A 116 6.23 8.38 -6.69
N TYR A 117 5.54 7.71 -5.77
CA TYR A 117 6.13 6.81 -4.79
C TYR A 117 6.31 5.41 -5.38
N GLU A 118 7.46 4.79 -5.15
CA GLU A 118 7.64 3.35 -5.32
C GLU A 118 7.52 2.66 -3.96
N ILE A 119 6.62 1.70 -3.83
CA ILE A 119 6.32 0.99 -2.59
C ILE A 119 6.58 -0.49 -2.82
N ILE A 120 7.51 -1.06 -2.06
CA ILE A 120 7.94 -2.45 -2.22
C ILE A 120 7.36 -3.28 -1.07
N PHE A 121 6.37 -4.13 -1.37
CA PHE A 121 5.74 -5.02 -0.39
C PHE A 121 6.56 -6.31 -0.22
N SER A 122 7.78 -6.15 0.30
CA SER A 122 8.80 -7.20 0.37
C SER A 122 8.37 -8.44 1.16
N ASN A 123 7.92 -8.26 2.40
CA ASN A 123 7.72 -9.35 3.35
C ASN A 123 6.38 -9.28 4.10
N GLU A 124 5.70 -8.15 3.97
CA GLU A 124 4.44 -7.84 4.62
C GLU A 124 3.31 -8.74 4.12
N GLU A 125 2.38 -9.07 5.01
CA GLU A 125 1.14 -9.78 4.71
C GLU A 125 0.09 -9.35 5.75
N GLY A 126 -1.15 -9.10 5.31
CA GLY A 126 -2.23 -8.64 6.19
C GLY A 126 -2.69 -7.22 5.89
N THR A 127 -3.09 -6.49 6.94
CA THR A 127 -3.70 -5.16 6.83
C THR A 127 -2.76 -4.10 7.35
N LEU A 128 -2.36 -3.19 6.48
CA LEU A 128 -1.63 -1.96 6.77
C LEU A 128 -2.48 -0.76 6.36
N TRP A 129 -1.90 0.44 6.38
CA TRP A 129 -2.58 1.66 5.97
C TRP A 129 -1.59 2.69 5.45
N TRP A 130 -2.10 3.65 4.68
CA TRP A 130 -1.36 4.83 4.26
C TRP A 130 -2.04 6.07 4.82
N HIS A 131 -1.25 7.11 5.08
CA HIS A 131 -1.77 8.39 5.53
C HIS A 131 -0.85 9.54 5.14
N ALA A 132 -1.40 10.74 5.00
CA ALA A 132 -0.55 11.91 4.87
C ALA A 132 0.33 12.09 6.12
N HIS A 133 1.57 12.52 5.91
CA HIS A 133 2.55 12.73 6.97
C HIS A 133 3.00 14.20 7.04
N SER A 134 2.03 15.10 6.83
CA SER A 134 2.19 16.55 6.96
C SER A 134 1.14 17.14 7.91
N ASP A 135 1.58 17.83 8.95
CA ASP A 135 0.71 18.44 9.98
C ASP A 135 -0.45 17.52 10.44
N TRP A 136 -1.69 18.02 10.41
CA TRP A 136 -2.91 17.30 10.80
C TRP A 136 -3.65 16.66 9.63
N THR A 137 -3.07 16.69 8.43
CA THR A 137 -3.74 16.22 7.19
C THR A 137 -4.00 14.71 7.19
N ARG A 138 -3.30 13.97 8.06
CA ARG A 138 -3.57 12.54 8.34
C ARG A 138 -5.01 12.26 8.80
N ALA A 139 -5.75 13.28 9.24
CA ALA A 139 -7.14 13.19 9.67
C ALA A 139 -8.13 12.98 8.51
N SER A 140 -7.73 13.32 7.29
CA SER A 140 -8.59 13.27 6.10
C SER A 140 -7.93 12.61 4.89
N VAL A 141 -6.60 12.58 4.83
CA VAL A 141 -5.83 11.90 3.78
C VAL A 141 -5.29 10.60 4.36
N HIS A 142 -6.08 9.53 4.26
CA HIS A 142 -5.70 8.20 4.73
C HIS A 142 -6.51 7.11 4.02
N GLY A 143 -5.95 5.91 3.89
CA GLY A 143 -6.64 4.75 3.33
C GLY A 143 -6.01 3.43 3.78
N ALA A 144 -6.67 2.32 3.45
CA ALA A 144 -6.19 0.99 3.81
C ALA A 144 -5.20 0.45 2.79
N ILE A 145 -4.31 -0.43 3.25
CA ILE A 145 -3.47 -1.27 2.40
C ILE A 145 -3.76 -2.73 2.77
N ILE A 146 -4.23 -3.52 1.81
CA ILE A 146 -4.50 -4.95 1.98
C ILE A 146 -3.45 -5.74 1.21
N ILE A 147 -2.65 -6.52 1.94
CA ILE A 147 -1.60 -7.36 1.38
C ILE A 147 -2.02 -8.82 1.53
N LEU A 148 -2.41 -9.41 0.41
CA LEU A 148 -2.76 -10.82 0.29
C LEU A 148 -1.51 -11.71 0.39
N PRO A 149 -1.66 -13.01 0.73
CA PRO A 149 -0.54 -13.94 0.73
C PRO A 149 0.15 -13.97 -0.62
N ALA A 150 1.41 -14.40 -0.69
CA ALA A 150 2.09 -14.56 -1.97
C ALA A 150 1.27 -15.45 -2.92
N ARG A 151 1.32 -15.19 -4.23
CA ARG A 151 0.58 -16.00 -5.22
C ARG A 151 0.96 -17.48 -5.06
N GLY A 152 -0.05 -18.35 -4.95
CA GLY A 152 0.15 -19.78 -4.68
C GLY A 152 0.26 -20.16 -3.20
N SER A 153 0.23 -19.19 -2.29
CA SER A 153 0.09 -19.39 -0.84
C SER A 153 -1.34 -19.08 -0.38
N THR A 154 -1.68 -19.53 0.83
CA THR A 154 -2.96 -19.22 1.49
C THR A 154 -2.72 -18.77 2.92
N TYR A 155 -3.70 -18.08 3.49
CA TYR A 155 -3.69 -17.77 4.92
C TYR A 155 -3.67 -19.07 5.77
N PRO A 156 -3.11 -19.03 6.99
CA PRO A 156 -3.06 -20.18 7.91
C PRO A 156 -4.41 -20.47 8.58
N PHE A 157 -5.52 -20.04 7.98
CA PHE A 157 -6.88 -20.20 8.47
C PHE A 157 -7.85 -20.41 7.30
N PRO A 158 -9.02 -21.03 7.52
CA PRO A 158 -10.04 -21.23 6.48
C PRO A 158 -10.48 -19.90 5.87
N LYS A 159 -10.78 -19.90 4.56
CA LYS A 159 -11.32 -18.72 3.89
C LYS A 159 -12.60 -18.27 4.60
N PRO A 160 -12.70 -17.00 5.02
CA PRO A 160 -13.92 -16.49 5.64
C PRO A 160 -15.04 -16.34 4.60
N ASP A 161 -16.27 -16.27 5.09
CA ASP A 161 -17.43 -16.02 4.22
C ASP A 161 -17.39 -14.61 3.61
N GLU A 162 -16.97 -13.60 4.40
CA GLU A 162 -16.86 -12.20 4.00
C GLU A 162 -15.65 -11.52 4.68
N GLU A 163 -15.17 -10.44 4.05
CA GLU A 163 -14.07 -9.61 4.56
C GLU A 163 -14.43 -8.14 4.43
N GLU A 164 -14.41 -7.42 5.55
CA GLU A 164 -14.80 -6.01 5.61
C GLU A 164 -13.68 -5.16 6.21
N ILE A 165 -13.42 -3.99 5.61
CA ILE A 165 -12.43 -3.03 6.12
C ILE A 165 -13.12 -2.13 7.14
N ILE A 166 -12.65 -2.20 8.39
CA ILE A 166 -13.10 -1.33 9.47
C ILE A 166 -12.01 -0.32 9.77
N VAL A 167 -12.40 0.95 9.80
CA VAL A 167 -11.54 2.05 10.22
C VAL A 167 -11.98 2.49 11.60
N LEU A 168 -11.13 2.26 12.59
CA LEU A 168 -11.31 2.73 13.95
C LEU A 168 -10.45 3.98 14.11
N GLY A 169 -11.07 5.13 14.38
CA GLY A 169 -10.27 6.30 14.66
C GLY A 169 -10.99 7.39 15.41
N ASN A 170 -10.20 8.21 16.09
CA ASN A 170 -10.60 9.53 16.54
C ASN A 170 -9.97 10.58 15.60
N VAL A 171 -10.03 11.86 15.95
CA VAL A 171 -9.48 12.94 15.10
C VAL A 171 -7.96 12.79 14.87
N ASN A 172 -7.24 12.02 15.70
CA ASN A 172 -5.77 11.97 15.73
C ASN A 172 -5.16 10.59 15.42
N ILE A 173 -5.90 9.50 15.59
CA ILE A 173 -5.41 8.12 15.45
C ILE A 173 -6.42 7.35 14.61
N PHE A 174 -5.95 6.64 13.58
CA PHE A 174 -6.71 5.68 12.79
C PHE A 174 -6.03 4.32 12.83
N ILE A 175 -6.83 3.27 12.97
CA ILE A 175 -6.44 1.87 12.96
C ILE A 175 -7.34 1.20 11.93
N TYR A 176 -6.72 0.54 10.96
CA TYR A 176 -7.42 -0.24 9.96
C TYR A 176 -7.38 -1.71 10.36
N MET A 177 -8.54 -2.34 10.34
CA MET A 177 -8.68 -3.77 10.61
C MET A 177 -9.53 -4.38 9.52
N VAL A 178 -9.04 -5.45 8.88
CA VAL A 178 -9.93 -6.32 8.11
C VAL A 178 -10.58 -7.28 9.08
N ASN A 179 -11.90 -7.18 9.23
CA ASN A 179 -12.67 -8.13 10.02
C ASN A 179 -13.27 -9.18 9.12
N ARG A 180 -13.08 -10.43 9.54
CA ARG A 180 -13.45 -11.63 8.79
C ARG A 180 -14.60 -12.39 9.45
N ASN A 181 -15.29 -11.80 10.46
CA ASN A 181 -16.32 -12.50 11.25
C ASN A 181 -17.29 -11.63 12.11
N MET A 182 -17.47 -10.32 11.88
CA MET A 182 -18.36 -9.52 12.74
C MET A 182 -19.25 -8.53 11.96
N SER A 183 -20.52 -8.46 12.36
CA SER A 183 -21.46 -7.41 11.95
C SER A 183 -21.19 -6.14 12.76
N ILE A 184 -20.73 -5.06 12.12
CA ILE A 184 -20.57 -3.74 12.75
C ILE A 184 -21.62 -2.79 12.19
N LYS A 185 -22.47 -2.24 13.07
CA LYS A 185 -23.36 -1.14 12.72
C LYS A 185 -22.61 0.17 12.90
N SER A 186 -22.18 0.78 11.80
CA SER A 186 -21.78 2.19 11.80
C SER A 186 -22.98 3.06 12.17
N THR A 187 -22.88 3.85 13.24
CA THR A 187 -23.93 4.82 13.61
C THR A 187 -23.39 6.24 13.46
N ASN A 188 -23.58 6.84 12.29
CA ASN A 188 -23.58 8.29 12.14
C ASN A 188 -25.00 8.80 12.43
N ARG A 189 -25.39 8.84 13.71
CA ARG A 189 -26.70 9.38 14.10
C ARG A 189 -26.51 10.83 14.53
N CYS A 190 -27.00 11.78 13.74
CA CYS A 190 -27.31 13.11 14.27
C CYS A 190 -28.52 12.98 15.20
N MET A 191 -28.46 13.58 16.39
CA MET A 191 -29.64 13.78 17.23
C MET A 191 -30.53 14.87 16.65
#